data_AF-A0A6C0J131-F1
#
_entry.id   AF-A0A6C0J131-F1
#
_cell.length_a   1.000
_cell.length_b   1.000
_cell.length_c   1.000
_cell.angle_alpha   90.00
_cell.angle_beta   90.00
_cell.angle_gamma   90.00
#
_symmetry.space_group_name_H-M   'P 1'
#
loop_
_entity.id
_entity.type
_entity.pdbx_description
1 polymer ?
#
loop_
_entity_poly.entity_id
_entity_poly.type
_entity_poly.pdbx_seq_one_letter_code
_entity_poly.pdbx_strand_id
1 'polypeptide(L)'
;MSKFQEKLKIQRQNEETARAGLKWSPEEETTVLDSLSCGKTMADLALQLQRTEGSIRTRLFTIVCKKIDNGDALEAYYCNEYNISADDIASFRQLRKEREERMQKRMQNKSEFSGDVSQRSIVNNIKFLKKEIDMIKRNLNML
;
A
#
# COMPACT_ATOMS: atom_id res chain seq x y z
N MET A 1 -14.68 10.41 3.05
CA MET A 1 -13.92 9.16 3.25
C MET A 1 -13.49 8.62 1.90
N SER A 2 -12.34 7.93 1.82
CA SER A 2 -11.90 7.31 0.56
C SER A 2 -12.77 6.09 0.21
N LYS A 3 -12.85 5.72 -1.07
CA LYS A 3 -13.55 4.49 -1.52
C LYS A 3 -13.08 3.24 -0.77
N PHE A 4 -11.80 3.21 -0.39
CA PHE A 4 -11.21 2.13 0.40
C PHE A 4 -11.74 2.10 1.85
N GLN A 5 -11.83 3.26 2.51
CA GLN A 5 -12.39 3.35 3.85
C GLN A 5 -13.87 2.94 3.89
N GLU A 6 -14.65 3.33 2.88
CA GLU A 6 -16.05 2.92 2.75
C GLU A 6 -16.17 1.39 2.60
N LYS A 7 -15.34 0.79 1.75
CA LYS A 7 -15.29 -0.68 1.59
C LYS A 7 -14.97 -1.39 2.90
N LEU A 8 -13.99 -0.89 3.66
CA LEU A 8 -13.65 -1.47 4.97
C LEU A 8 -14.81 -1.33 5.96
N LYS A 9 -15.51 -0.19 5.96
CA LYS A 9 -16.68 0.03 6.82
C LYS A 9 -17.76 -1.01 6.53
N ILE A 10 -18.08 -1.25 5.25
CA ILE A 10 -19.05 -2.27 4.84
C ILE A 10 -18.60 -3.67 5.28
N GLN A 11 -17.32 -4.03 5.06
CA GLN A 11 -16.80 -5.33 5.49
C GLN A 11 -16.90 -5.53 7.00
N ARG A 12 -16.67 -4.49 7.81
CA ARG A 12 -16.75 -4.58 9.27
C ARG A 12 -18.17 -4.72 9.82
N GLN A 13 -19.20 -4.49 9.00
CA GLN A 13 -20.59 -4.75 9.37
C GLN A 13 -20.97 -6.22 9.27
N ASN A 14 -20.20 -7.04 8.54
CA ASN A 14 -20.36 -8.49 8.52
C ASN A 14 -19.50 -9.09 9.65
N GLU A 15 -20.11 -9.93 10.49
CA GLU A 15 -19.45 -10.64 11.60
C GLU A 15 -18.25 -11.46 11.12
N GLU A 16 -18.34 -12.09 9.96
CA GLU A 16 -17.28 -12.90 9.35
C GLU A 16 -16.06 -12.07 8.91
N THR A 17 -16.22 -10.77 8.73
CA THR A 17 -15.15 -9.87 8.30
C THR A 17 -15.00 -8.64 9.20
N ALA A 18 -15.46 -8.75 10.45
CA ALA A 18 -15.47 -7.67 11.44
C ALA A 18 -14.09 -7.06 11.71
N ARG A 19 -13.01 -7.81 11.44
CA ARG A 19 -11.62 -7.40 11.65
C ARG A 19 -10.91 -6.95 10.35
N ALA A 20 -11.66 -6.74 9.26
CA ALA A 20 -11.11 -6.28 7.99
C ALA A 20 -10.29 -4.97 8.14
N GLY A 21 -9.07 -4.98 7.61
CA GLY A 21 -8.16 -3.83 7.63
C GLY A 21 -7.61 -3.43 9.00
N LEU A 22 -7.85 -4.21 10.06
CA LEU A 22 -7.16 -4.02 11.34
C LEU A 22 -5.70 -4.49 11.23
N LYS A 23 -4.82 -3.89 12.04
CA LYS A 23 -3.41 -4.30 12.16
C LYS A 23 -3.35 -5.78 12.59
N TRP A 24 -2.35 -6.50 12.09
CA TRP A 24 -2.08 -7.88 12.47
C TRP A 24 -1.22 -7.91 13.73
N SER A 25 -1.58 -8.75 14.69
CA SER A 25 -0.74 -9.06 15.86
C SER A 25 0.17 -10.27 15.59
N PRO A 26 1.29 -10.43 16.31
CA PRO A 26 2.14 -11.61 16.20
C PRO A 26 1.38 -12.92 16.47
N GLU A 27 0.44 -12.90 17.42
CA GLU A 27 -0.36 -14.07 17.79
C GLU A 27 -1.31 -14.47 16.65
N GLU A 28 -1.88 -13.49 15.94
CA GLU A 28 -2.65 -13.77 14.73
C GLU A 28 -1.77 -14.36 13.62
N GLU A 29 -0.54 -13.86 13.45
CA GLU A 29 0.41 -14.41 12.47
C GLU A 29 0.80 -15.86 12.81
N THR A 30 1.08 -16.17 14.08
CA THR A 30 1.30 -17.55 14.54
C THR A 30 0.09 -18.42 14.25
N THR A 31 -1.12 -17.94 14.58
CA THR A 31 -2.37 -18.67 14.30
C THR A 31 -2.55 -18.99 12.82
N VAL A 32 -2.16 -18.07 11.93
CA VAL A 32 -2.21 -18.29 10.47
C VAL A 32 -1.28 -19.44 10.07
N LEU A 33 -0.03 -19.40 10.52
CA LEU A 33 0.96 -20.41 10.16
C LEU A 33 0.56 -21.79 10.69
N ASP A 34 0.24 -21.88 11.98
CA ASP A 34 -0.09 -23.14 12.65
C ASP A 34 -1.38 -23.76 12.07
N SER A 35 -2.38 -22.93 11.79
CA SER A 35 -3.66 -23.43 11.24
C SER A 35 -3.48 -24.00 9.84
N LEU A 36 -2.71 -23.33 8.98
CA LEU A 36 -2.51 -23.75 7.60
C LEU A 36 -1.58 -24.96 7.50
N SER A 37 -0.54 -25.06 8.35
CA SER A 37 0.28 -26.27 8.42
C SER A 37 -0.50 -27.48 8.95
N CYS A 38 -1.48 -27.26 9.83
CA CYS A 38 -2.43 -28.28 10.26
C CYS A 38 -3.50 -28.62 9.21
N GLY A 39 -3.46 -28.03 8.01
CA GLY A 39 -4.37 -28.34 6.92
C GLY A 39 -5.72 -27.63 6.95
N LYS A 40 -5.92 -26.61 7.82
CA LYS A 40 -7.12 -25.76 7.71
C LYS A 40 -7.11 -25.02 6.39
N THR A 41 -8.30 -24.80 5.82
CA THR A 41 -8.42 -24.01 4.60
C THR A 41 -8.30 -22.51 4.90
N MET A 42 -7.99 -21.73 3.86
CA MET A 42 -7.99 -20.26 3.93
C MET A 42 -9.36 -19.71 4.35
N ALA A 43 -10.44 -20.34 3.90
CA ALA A 43 -11.82 -19.97 4.22
C ALA A 43 -12.12 -20.18 5.71
N ASP A 44 -11.77 -21.34 6.26
CA ASP A 44 -11.99 -21.64 7.68
C ASP A 44 -11.21 -20.66 8.57
N LEU A 45 -9.96 -20.39 8.20
CA LEU A 45 -9.11 -19.47 8.94
C LEU A 45 -9.59 -18.01 8.81
N ALA A 46 -10.14 -17.62 7.66
CA ALA A 46 -10.75 -16.32 7.44
C ALA A 46 -11.94 -16.10 8.39
N LEU A 47 -12.83 -17.09 8.51
CA LEU A 47 -13.95 -17.07 9.45
C LEU A 47 -13.46 -17.01 10.91
N GLN A 48 -12.49 -17.87 11.27
CA GLN A 48 -11.92 -17.91 12.63
C GLN A 48 -11.34 -16.55 13.05
N LEU A 49 -10.63 -15.88 12.15
CA LEU A 49 -9.99 -14.60 12.43
C LEU A 49 -10.86 -13.38 12.08
N GLN A 50 -12.09 -13.59 11.65
CA GLN A 50 -13.02 -12.55 11.17
C GLN A 50 -12.39 -11.62 10.14
N ARG A 51 -11.62 -12.19 9.21
CA ARG A 51 -10.88 -11.49 8.15
C ARG A 51 -11.30 -12.06 6.80
N THR A 52 -10.91 -11.38 5.72
CA THR A 52 -11.15 -11.92 4.37
C THR A 52 -10.09 -12.96 4.00
N GLU A 53 -10.46 -13.97 3.21
CA GLU A 53 -9.50 -14.95 2.66
C GLU A 53 -8.33 -14.27 1.94
N GLY A 54 -8.61 -13.23 1.14
CA GLY A 54 -7.57 -12.47 0.48
C GLY A 54 -6.59 -11.80 1.45
N SER A 55 -7.06 -11.38 2.63
CA SER A 55 -6.19 -10.86 3.69
C SER A 55 -5.37 -11.95 4.36
N ILE A 56 -5.91 -13.15 4.56
CA ILE A 56 -5.16 -14.32 5.08
C ILE A 56 -4.04 -14.67 4.09
N ARG A 57 -4.39 -14.83 2.80
CA ARG A 57 -3.43 -15.14 1.73
C ARG A 57 -2.31 -14.12 1.63
N THR A 58 -2.67 -12.83 1.60
CA THR A 58 -1.69 -11.73 1.57
C THR A 58 -0.75 -11.78 2.77
N ARG A 59 -1.28 -12.10 3.96
CA ARG A 59 -0.49 -12.21 5.19
C ARG A 59 0.46 -13.39 5.14
N LEU A 60 -0.01 -14.57 4.73
CA LEU A 60 0.84 -15.76 4.56
C LEU A 60 2.03 -15.45 3.65
N PHE A 61 1.79 -14.94 2.43
CA PHE A 61 2.87 -14.67 1.49
C PHE A 61 3.84 -13.59 1.99
N THR A 62 3.34 -12.59 2.74
CA THR A 62 4.20 -11.59 3.38
C THR A 62 5.19 -12.25 4.35
N ILE A 63 4.69 -13.17 5.18
CA ILE A 63 5.51 -13.90 6.16
C ILE A 63 6.48 -14.85 5.44
N VAL A 64 5.98 -15.68 4.52
CA VAL A 64 6.79 -16.65 3.76
C VAL A 64 7.92 -15.96 3.00
N CYS A 65 7.63 -14.89 2.26
CA CYS A 65 8.67 -14.15 1.53
C CYS A 65 9.73 -13.61 2.49
N LYS A 66 9.32 -13.03 3.62
CA LYS A 66 10.26 -12.52 4.63
C LYS A 66 11.15 -13.64 5.21
N LYS A 67 10.58 -14.80 5.50
CA LYS A 67 11.33 -15.96 6.02
C LYS A 67 12.32 -16.50 4.99
N ILE A 68 11.92 -16.59 3.72
CA ILE A 68 12.82 -16.96 2.61
C ILE A 68 13.96 -15.94 2.48
N ASP A 69 13.63 -14.64 2.50
CA ASP A 69 14.63 -13.56 2.37
C ASP A 69 15.63 -13.56 3.53
N ASN A 70 15.19 -13.96 4.72
CA ASN A 70 16.04 -14.12 5.91
C ASN A 70 16.88 -15.41 5.91
N GLY A 71 16.60 -16.34 4.98
CA GLY A 71 17.25 -17.66 4.96
C GLY A 71 16.74 -18.63 6.03
N ASP A 72 15.55 -18.42 6.59
CA ASP A 72 14.98 -19.27 7.64
C ASP A 72 14.72 -20.70 7.13
N ALA A 73 14.27 -20.84 5.88
CA ALA A 73 14.14 -22.12 5.17
C ALA A 73 14.08 -21.91 3.65
N LEU A 74 14.19 -22.99 2.89
CA LEU A 74 14.05 -22.99 1.43
C LEU A 74 12.59 -22.77 1.01
N GLU A 75 12.38 -22.17 -0.16
CA GLU A 75 11.05 -21.97 -0.75
C GLU A 75 10.23 -23.27 -0.83
N ALA A 76 10.87 -24.37 -1.25
CA ALA A 76 10.25 -25.68 -1.35
C ALA A 76 9.63 -26.17 -0.02
N TYR A 77 10.24 -25.83 1.12
CA TYR A 77 9.67 -26.14 2.43
C TYR A 77 8.31 -25.46 2.61
N TYR A 78 8.22 -24.15 2.33
CA TYR A 78 6.99 -23.39 2.51
C TYR A 78 5.90 -23.75 1.50
N CYS A 79 6.29 -24.10 0.26
CA CYS A 79 5.35 -24.62 -0.73
C CYS A 79 4.65 -25.89 -0.22
N ASN A 80 5.42 -26.83 0.33
CA ASN A 80 4.88 -28.05 0.89
C ASN A 80 4.08 -27.79 2.18
N GLU A 81 4.65 -27.05 3.12
CA GLU A 81 4.07 -26.80 4.46
C GLU A 81 2.71 -26.11 4.40
N TYR A 82 2.54 -25.15 3.48
CA TYR A 82 1.32 -24.35 3.40
C TYR A 82 0.47 -24.63 2.17
N ASN A 83 0.82 -25.67 1.39
CA ASN A 83 0.15 -26.05 0.15
C ASN A 83 -0.03 -24.85 -0.80
N ILE A 84 1.07 -24.13 -1.04
CA ILE A 84 1.14 -22.99 -1.97
C ILE A 84 2.14 -23.29 -3.09
N SER A 85 1.97 -22.70 -4.25
CA SER A 85 2.90 -22.91 -5.37
C SER A 85 4.05 -21.90 -5.37
N ALA A 86 5.17 -22.29 -5.98
CA ALA A 86 6.28 -21.37 -6.27
C ALA A 86 5.82 -20.19 -7.14
N ASP A 87 4.90 -20.45 -8.09
CA ASP A 87 4.32 -19.43 -8.96
C ASP A 87 3.51 -18.39 -8.17
N ASP A 88 2.78 -18.80 -7.13
CA ASP A 88 2.05 -17.86 -6.26
C ASP A 88 3.02 -16.95 -5.49
N ILE A 89 4.12 -17.51 -4.98
CA ILE A 89 5.16 -16.76 -4.27
C ILE A 89 5.83 -15.76 -5.24
N ALA A 90 6.21 -16.21 -6.42
CA ALA A 90 6.82 -15.38 -7.46
C ALA A 90 5.88 -14.24 -7.88
N SER A 91 4.61 -14.56 -8.13
CA SER A 91 3.58 -13.58 -8.49
C SER A 91 3.38 -12.53 -7.38
N PHE A 92 3.35 -12.95 -6.12
CA PHE A 92 3.24 -12.05 -4.99
C PHE A 92 4.45 -11.11 -4.86
N ARG A 93 5.67 -11.64 -5.02
CA ARG A 93 6.91 -10.84 -5.00
C ARG A 93 6.92 -9.81 -6.13
N GLN A 94 6.52 -10.21 -7.33
CA GLN A 94 6.44 -9.31 -8.50
C GLN A 94 5.43 -8.18 -8.26
N LEU A 95 4.21 -8.50 -7.82
CA LEU A 95 3.19 -7.49 -7.51
C LEU A 95 3.63 -6.52 -6.42
N ARG A 96 4.36 -7.01 -5.41
CA ARG A 96 4.92 -6.17 -4.34
C ARG A 96 5.97 -5.20 -4.90
N LYS A 97 6.90 -5.68 -5.73
CA LYS A 97 7.92 -4.85 -6.40
C LYS A 97 7.29 -3.77 -7.26
N GLU A 98 6.32 -4.12 -8.11
CA GLU A 98 5.60 -3.15 -8.96
C GLU A 98 4.83 -2.10 -8.15
N ARG A 99 4.34 -2.45 -6.96
CA ARG A 99 3.68 -1.50 -6.07
C ARG A 99 4.69 -0.52 -5.47
N GLU A 100 5.84 -1.00 -5.04
CA GLU A 100 6.93 -0.18 -4.50
C GLU A 100 7.48 0.78 -5.57
N GLU A 101 7.74 0.31 -6.79
CA GLU A 101 8.16 1.14 -7.92
C GLU A 101 7.12 2.22 -8.27
N ARG A 102 5.83 1.88 -8.30
CA ARG A 102 4.76 2.87 -8.53
C ARG A 102 4.71 3.92 -7.43
N MET A 103 4.96 3.55 -6.18
CA MET A 103 5.02 4.50 -5.06
C MET A 103 6.24 5.42 -5.18
N GLN A 104 7.42 4.88 -5.55
CA GLN A 104 8.64 5.66 -5.76
C GLN A 104 8.48 6.67 -6.90
N LYS A 105 7.94 6.25 -8.06
CA LYS A 105 7.66 7.16 -9.19
C LYS A 105 6.72 8.31 -8.79
N ARG A 106 5.69 8.04 -7.98
CA ARG A 106 4.80 9.09 -7.45
C ARG A 106 5.51 10.08 -6.54
N MET A 107 6.50 9.65 -5.77
CA MET A 107 7.29 10.53 -4.92
C MET A 107 8.27 11.38 -5.73
N GLN A 108 8.92 10.79 -6.74
CA GLN A 108 9.82 11.50 -7.66
C GLN A 108 9.08 12.59 -8.45
N ASN A 109 7.92 12.27 -9.04
CA ASN A 109 7.11 13.25 -9.77
C ASN A 109 6.56 14.36 -8.85
N LYS A 110 6.36 14.07 -7.55
CA LYS A 110 5.94 15.07 -6.57
C LYS A 110 7.09 15.99 -6.16
N SER A 111 8.33 15.49 -6.12
CA SER A 111 9.51 16.33 -5.88
C SER A 111 9.89 17.23 -7.06
N GLU A 112 9.55 16.86 -8.30
CA GLU A 112 9.76 17.71 -9.49
C GLU A 112 8.82 18.94 -9.52
N PHE A 113 7.71 18.91 -8.78
CA PHE A 113 6.83 20.07 -8.60
C PHE A 113 6.92 20.59 -7.15
N SER A 114 7.97 21.36 -6.86
CA SER A 114 8.19 22.01 -5.55
C SER A 114 7.58 23.41 -5.43
N GLY A 115 6.81 23.86 -6.43
CA GLY A 115 6.18 25.18 -6.40
C GLY A 115 5.03 25.22 -5.40
N ASP A 116 5.07 26.13 -4.43
CA ASP A 116 3.89 26.45 -3.62
C ASP A 116 2.79 26.99 -4.56
N VAL A 117 1.71 26.23 -4.76
CA VAL A 117 0.52 26.66 -5.51
C VAL A 117 -0.56 27.16 -4.55
N SER A 118 -0.16 27.65 -3.37
CA SER A 118 -1.08 28.39 -2.53
C SER A 118 -1.57 29.63 -3.28
N GLN A 119 -2.84 29.98 -3.05
CA GLN A 119 -3.41 31.23 -3.55
C GLN A 119 -2.55 32.44 -3.16
N ARG A 120 -1.88 32.37 -2.00
CA ARG A 120 -0.94 33.39 -1.51
C ARG A 120 0.31 33.51 -2.38
N SER A 121 0.95 32.38 -2.74
CA SER A 121 2.10 32.34 -3.64
C SER A 121 1.74 32.91 -5.03
N ILE A 122 0.61 32.50 -5.59
CA ILE A 122 0.13 32.98 -6.89
C ILE A 122 -0.08 34.49 -6.87
N VAL A 123 -0.73 35.03 -5.83
CA VAL A 123 -0.97 36.47 -5.68
C VAL A 123 0.36 37.24 -5.55
N ASN A 124 1.34 36.70 -4.83
CA ASN A 124 2.65 37.34 -4.70
C ASN A 124 3.41 37.37 -6.03
N ASN A 125 3.39 36.27 -6.79
CA ASN A 125 4.00 36.19 -8.11
C ASN A 125 3.33 37.18 -9.10
N ILE A 126 2.00 37.30 -9.08
CA ILE A 126 1.27 38.28 -9.89
C ILE A 126 1.67 39.72 -9.52
N LYS A 127 1.79 40.04 -8.22
CA LYS A 127 2.23 41.37 -7.78
C LYS A 127 3.65 41.69 -8.27
N PHE A 128 4.55 40.71 -8.19
CA PHE A 128 5.92 40.87 -8.66
C PHE A 128 5.96 41.12 -10.18
N LEU A 129 5.27 40.29 -10.97
CA LEU A 129 5.18 40.45 -12.42
C LEU A 129 4.55 41.79 -12.83
N LYS A 130 3.54 42.25 -12.08
CA LYS A 130 2.94 43.57 -12.32
C LYS A 130 3.96 44.69 -12.11
N LYS A 131 4.79 44.61 -11.06
CA LYS A 131 5.84 45.58 -10.79
C LYS A 131 6.91 45.61 -11.89
N GLU A 132 7.33 44.44 -12.37
CA GLU A 132 8.26 44.31 -13.50
C GLU A 132 7.69 44.94 -14.78
N ILE A 133 6.43 44.65 -15.11
CA ILE A 133 5.72 45.25 -16.25
C ILE A 133 5.65 46.77 -16.12
N ASP A 134 5.33 47.30 -14.94
CA ASP A 134 5.25 48.74 -14.70
C ASP A 134 6.63 49.41 -14.80
N MET A 135 7.71 48.68 -14.50
CA MET A 135 9.08 49.14 -14.67
C MET A 135 9.47 49.19 -16.16
N ILE A 136 9.12 48.16 -16.92
CA ILE A 136 9.36 48.09 -18.37
C ILE A 136 8.59 49.19 -19.10
N LYS A 137 7.31 49.40 -18.75
CA LYS A 137 6.49 50.48 -19.33
C LYS A 137 7.10 51.86 -19.11
N ARG A 138 7.60 52.12 -17.89
CA ARG A 138 8.31 53.36 -17.56
C ARG A 138 9.60 53.52 -18.37
N ASN A 139 10.38 52.46 -18.51
CA ASN A 139 11.63 52.51 -19.29
C ASN A 139 11.39 52.68 -20.80
N LEU A 140 10.20 52.31 -21.29
CA LEU A 140 9.80 52.47 -22.70
C LEU A 140 8.98 53.75 -22.97
N ASN A 141 8.79 54.64 -21.98
CA ASN A 141 7.90 55.81 -22.06
C ASN A 141 6.49 55.47 -22.59
N MET A 142 6.00 54.26 -22.34
CA MET A 142 4.63 53.87 -22.67
C MET A 142 3.73 54.18 -21.47
N LEU A 143 3.10 55.36 -21.50
CA LEU A 143 1.96 55.72 -20.65
C LEU A 143 0.67 55.15 -21.24
#